data_AF-A0A7S0XMZ4-F1
#
_entry.id   AF-A0A7S0XMZ4-F1
#
_cell.length_a   1.000
_cell.length_b   1.000
_cell.length_c   1.000
_cell.angle_alpha   90.00
_cell.angle_beta   90.00
_cell.angle_gamma   90.00
#
_symmetry.space_group_name_H-M   'P 1'
#
loop_
_entity.id
_entity.type
_entity.pdbx_description
1 polymer ?
#
loop_
_entity_poly.entity_id
_entity_poly.type
_entity_poly.pdbx_seq_one_letter_code
_entity_poly.pdbx_strand_id
1 'polypeptide(L)'
;QTLPAKYHLVQVAMSHATAELYCRSEYGSHLASIHSDEDNNAAQQLCFAADIAAQQDFWIGLNDIAQEGVWEWRDGTAFDYGSTVSGGVDPWSTIGSGNGQPNNFNGNEDCVQFTSEYGF
;
A
#
# COMPACT_ATOMS: atom_id res chain seq x y z
N GLN A 1 10.66 -10.41 -25.73
CA GLN A 1 10.91 -9.32 -24.75
C GLN A 1 9.90 -9.50 -23.64
N THR A 2 10.36 -9.79 -22.44
CA THR A 2 9.52 -9.74 -21.24
C THR A 2 9.25 -8.28 -20.94
N LEU A 3 7.97 -7.93 -20.73
CA LEU A 3 7.61 -6.61 -20.21
C LEU A 3 8.29 -6.42 -18.84
N PRO A 4 8.76 -5.22 -18.51
CA PRO A 4 9.24 -4.96 -17.14
C PRO A 4 8.11 -5.29 -16.16
N ALA A 5 8.47 -5.91 -15.03
CA ALA A 5 7.52 -6.19 -13.97
C ALA A 5 6.88 -4.87 -13.51
N LYS A 6 5.55 -4.85 -13.34
CA LYS A 6 4.80 -3.66 -12.92
C LYS A 6 5.18 -3.21 -11.51
N TYR A 7 5.56 -4.14 -10.64
CA TYR A 7 5.93 -3.90 -9.25
C TYR A 7 7.31 -4.49 -8.93
N HIS A 8 7.99 -3.88 -7.95
CA HIS A 8 9.27 -4.34 -7.42
C HIS A 8 9.21 -4.39 -5.90
N LEU A 9 9.57 -5.54 -5.32
CA LEU A 9 9.58 -5.71 -3.86
C LEU A 9 10.94 -5.27 -3.29
N VAL A 10 10.91 -4.38 -2.30
CA VAL A 10 12.09 -3.94 -1.55
C VAL A 10 12.02 -4.53 -0.13
N GLN A 11 12.95 -5.42 0.22
CA GLN A 11 12.99 -6.11 1.51
C GLN A 11 13.93 -5.41 2.51
N VAL A 12 13.82 -4.09 2.62
CA VAL A 12 14.62 -3.29 3.56
C VAL A 12 13.68 -2.50 4.46
N ALA A 13 13.79 -2.70 5.76
CA ALA A 13 12.95 -2.00 6.73
C ALA A 13 13.27 -0.49 6.73
N MET A 14 12.25 0.32 6.43
CA MET A 14 12.32 1.77 6.33
C MET A 14 11.02 2.39 6.86
N SER A 15 11.04 3.68 7.22
CA SER A 15 9.78 4.43 7.38
C SER A 15 9.14 4.68 6.01
N HIS A 16 7.82 4.89 5.95
CA HIS A 16 7.10 5.19 4.70
C HIS A 16 7.76 6.32 3.91
N ALA A 17 8.08 7.45 4.57
CA ALA A 17 8.75 8.57 3.94
C ALA A 17 10.14 8.22 3.37
N THR A 18 10.90 7.37 4.07
CA THR A 18 12.22 6.91 3.60
C THR A 18 12.08 5.93 2.44
N ALA A 19 11.09 5.04 2.48
CA ALA A 19 10.80 4.08 1.43
C ALA A 19 10.39 4.79 0.12
N GLU A 20 9.55 5.83 0.21
CA GLU A 20 9.22 6.68 -0.95
C GLU A 20 10.46 7.35 -1.56
N LEU A 21 11.31 7.95 -0.72
CA LEU A 21 12.55 8.56 -1.21
C LEU A 21 13.47 7.53 -1.87
N TYR A 22 13.55 6.32 -1.31
CA TYR A 22 14.33 5.22 -1.86
C TYR A 22 13.78 4.75 -3.22
N CYS A 23 12.45 4.57 -3.35
CA CYS A 23 11.81 4.24 -4.61
C CYS A 23 12.12 5.28 -5.70
N ARG A 24 12.09 6.57 -5.34
CA ARG A 24 12.40 7.67 -6.25
C ARG A 24 13.88 7.72 -6.63
N SER A 25 14.80 7.47 -5.69
CA SER A 25 16.24 7.55 -5.95
C SER A 25 16.77 6.36 -6.72
N GLU A 26 16.40 5.14 -6.33
CA GLU A 26 16.99 3.91 -6.86
C GLU A 26 16.32 3.44 -8.15
N TYR A 27 15.00 3.64 -8.26
CA TYR A 27 14.20 3.10 -9.36
C TYR A 27 13.58 4.18 -10.25
N GLY A 28 13.66 5.46 -9.86
CA GLY A 28 12.92 6.53 -10.54
C GLY A 28 11.40 6.32 -10.49
N SER A 29 10.92 5.66 -9.42
CA SER A 29 9.54 5.21 -9.22
C SER A 29 8.97 5.80 -7.92
N HIS A 30 7.72 5.51 -7.61
CA HIS A 30 7.08 5.78 -6.33
C HIS A 30 6.80 4.47 -5.58
N LEU A 31 6.41 4.58 -4.31
CA LEU A 31 5.70 3.49 -3.63
C LEU A 31 4.47 3.06 -4.43
N ALA A 32 4.16 1.76 -4.39
CA ALA A 32 3.17 1.15 -5.27
C ALA A 32 1.77 1.77 -5.08
N SER A 33 1.07 2.00 -6.19
CA SER A 33 -0.35 2.34 -6.26
C SER A 33 -1.15 1.14 -6.78
N ILE A 34 -2.36 0.95 -6.26
CA ILE A 34 -3.24 -0.16 -6.60
C ILE A 34 -4.52 0.40 -7.21
N HIS A 35 -4.85 -0.02 -8.43
CA HIS A 35 -5.98 0.50 -9.21
C HIS A 35 -6.94 -0.59 -9.72
N SER A 36 -6.67 -1.85 -9.39
CA SER A 36 -7.44 -2.99 -9.89
C SER A 36 -7.18 -4.26 -9.06
N ASP A 37 -8.04 -5.26 -9.22
CA ASP A 37 -7.82 -6.60 -8.67
C ASP A 37 -6.53 -7.22 -9.26
N GLU A 38 -6.25 -7.01 -10.55
CA GLU A 38 -4.99 -7.41 -11.16
C GLU A 38 -3.77 -6.79 -10.45
N ASP A 39 -3.87 -5.53 -10.03
CA ASP A 39 -2.80 -4.84 -9.31
C ASP A 39 -2.60 -5.39 -7.91
N ASN A 40 -3.70 -5.56 -7.18
CA ASN A 40 -3.67 -6.16 -5.86
C ASN A 40 -3.07 -7.58 -5.91
N ASN A 41 -3.52 -8.41 -6.85
CA ASN A 41 -3.02 -9.77 -7.04
C ASN A 41 -1.53 -9.79 -7.42
N ALA A 42 -1.08 -8.89 -8.30
CA ALA A 42 0.32 -8.82 -8.70
C ALA A 42 1.22 -8.42 -7.52
N ALA A 43 0.80 -7.46 -6.70
CA ALA A 43 1.52 -7.05 -5.48
C ALA A 43 1.53 -8.19 -4.43
N GLN A 44 0.40 -8.87 -4.20
CA GLN A 44 0.32 -10.03 -3.30
C GLN A 44 1.26 -11.15 -3.73
N GLN A 45 1.28 -11.50 -5.02
CA GLN A 45 2.13 -12.57 -5.53
C GLN A 45 3.62 -12.30 -5.30
N LEU A 46 4.06 -11.04 -5.39
CA LEU A 46 5.44 -10.67 -5.06
C LEU A 46 5.75 -10.87 -3.58
N CYS A 47 4.82 -10.53 -2.69
CA CYS A 47 4.97 -10.74 -1.25
C CYS A 47 5.05 -12.24 -0.92
N PHE A 48 4.18 -13.06 -1.52
CA PHE A 48 4.21 -14.52 -1.35
C PHE A 48 5.49 -15.17 -1.91
N ALA A 49 5.92 -14.78 -3.11
CA ALA A 49 7.09 -15.37 -3.78
C ALA A 49 8.40 -15.09 -3.05
N ALA A 50 8.44 -14.05 -2.22
CA ALA A 50 9.60 -13.67 -1.45
C ALA A 50 9.85 -14.55 -0.20
N ASP A 51 9.00 -15.57 0.03
CA ASP A 51 9.00 -16.44 1.24
C ASP A 51 9.02 -15.62 2.54
N ILE A 52 8.48 -14.40 2.48
CA ILE A 52 8.27 -13.59 3.65
C ILE A 52 7.05 -14.19 4.35
N ALA A 53 7.30 -14.75 5.55
CA ALA A 53 6.25 -15.26 6.42
C ALA A 53 5.08 -14.25 6.49
N ALA A 54 3.85 -14.76 6.56
CA ALA A 54 2.58 -14.03 6.44
C ALA A 54 2.31 -12.91 7.48
N GLN A 55 3.35 -12.40 8.15
CA GLN A 55 3.31 -11.46 9.26
C GLN A 55 4.22 -10.24 9.02
N GLN A 56 4.52 -9.90 7.76
CA GLN A 56 5.26 -8.68 7.45
C GLN A 56 4.41 -7.73 6.63
N ASP A 57 4.47 -6.48 7.07
CA ASP A 57 3.76 -5.36 6.48
C ASP A 57 4.67 -4.64 5.48
N PHE A 58 4.13 -4.35 4.30
CA PHE A 58 4.85 -3.63 3.26
C PHE A 58 4.27 -2.24 3.05
N TRP A 59 5.11 -1.24 2.88
CA TRP A 59 4.65 0.11 2.55
C TRP A 59 4.16 0.18 1.11
N ILE A 60 2.97 0.78 0.94
CA ILE A 60 2.45 1.21 -0.36
C ILE A 60 2.24 2.73 -0.36
N GLY A 61 1.89 3.29 -1.52
CA GLY A 61 1.82 4.73 -1.71
C GLY A 61 0.59 5.41 -1.13
N LEU A 62 -0.41 4.69 -0.61
CA LEU A 62 -1.64 5.31 -0.12
C LEU A 62 -1.40 5.96 1.23
N ASN A 63 -1.81 7.22 1.36
CA ASN A 63 -1.62 8.02 2.55
C ASN A 63 -2.66 9.15 2.62
N ASP A 64 -2.88 9.72 3.80
CA ASP A 64 -3.73 10.91 4.01
C ASP A 64 -3.01 12.00 4.83
N ILE A 65 -1.67 11.97 4.82
CA ILE A 65 -0.76 12.90 5.53
C ILE A 65 -1.11 14.37 5.27
N ALA A 66 -1.53 14.70 4.04
CA ALA A 66 -1.85 16.07 3.66
C ALA A 66 -3.15 16.55 4.31
N GLN A 67 -4.14 15.67 4.45
CA GLN A 67 -5.43 15.96 5.02
C GLN A 67 -6.12 14.65 5.46
N GLU A 68 -6.29 14.51 6.78
CA GLU A 68 -7.02 13.39 7.40
C GLU A 68 -8.34 13.08 6.68
N GLY A 69 -8.53 11.80 6.34
CA GLY A 69 -9.72 11.32 5.63
C GLY A 69 -9.75 11.63 4.13
N VAL A 70 -8.68 12.23 3.58
CA VAL A 70 -8.47 12.43 2.14
C VAL A 70 -7.26 11.62 1.70
N TRP A 71 -7.54 10.41 1.23
CA TRP A 71 -6.53 9.48 0.76
C TRP A 71 -5.99 9.86 -0.62
N GLU A 72 -4.67 9.81 -0.76
CA GLU A 72 -3.93 10.08 -1.99
C GLU A 72 -2.79 9.07 -2.18
N TRP A 73 -2.47 8.76 -3.44
CA TRP A 73 -1.28 7.99 -3.78
C TRP A 73 -0.07 8.90 -3.93
N ARG A 74 1.11 8.47 -3.46
CA ARG A 74 2.37 9.22 -3.58
C ARG A 74 2.82 9.48 -5.03
N ASP A 75 2.35 8.68 -5.97
CA ASP A 75 2.59 8.87 -7.41
C ASP A 75 1.63 9.89 -8.07
N GLY A 76 0.67 10.42 -7.30
CA GLY A 76 -0.32 11.40 -7.76
C GLY A 76 -1.47 10.81 -8.58
N THR A 77 -1.57 9.48 -8.69
CA THR A 77 -2.69 8.82 -9.35
C THR A 77 -3.97 8.92 -8.52
N ALA A 78 -5.12 8.72 -9.17
CA ALA A 78 -6.41 8.81 -8.51
C ALA A 78 -6.62 7.65 -7.53
N PHE A 79 -7.25 7.92 -6.39
CA PHE A 79 -7.70 6.89 -5.47
C PHE A 79 -9.03 6.28 -5.94
N ASP A 80 -8.95 5.39 -6.93
CA ASP A 80 -10.08 4.83 -7.69
C ASP A 80 -10.39 3.35 -7.40
N TYR A 81 -9.60 2.71 -6.53
CA TYR A 81 -9.75 1.31 -6.12
C TYR A 81 -9.77 1.18 -4.59
N GLY A 82 -10.73 0.42 -4.04
CA GLY A 82 -10.96 0.26 -2.60
C GLY A 82 -11.42 1.52 -1.86
N SER A 83 -11.91 2.52 -2.60
CA SER A 83 -12.64 3.67 -2.07
C SER A 83 -14.15 3.46 -2.14
N THR A 84 -14.93 4.27 -1.41
CA THR A 84 -16.40 4.31 -1.49
C THR A 84 -16.95 4.49 -2.92
N VAL A 85 -16.10 4.94 -3.87
CA VAL A 85 -16.40 5.09 -5.31
C VAL A 85 -16.43 3.73 -6.04
N SER A 86 -15.79 2.70 -5.49
CA SER A 86 -15.70 1.34 -6.04
C SER A 86 -16.56 0.30 -5.31
N GLY A 87 -17.36 0.72 -4.32
CA GLY A 87 -18.30 -0.14 -3.60
C GLY A 87 -17.70 -0.99 -2.47
N GLY A 88 -16.43 -0.79 -2.13
CA GLY A 88 -15.74 -1.42 -1.00
C GLY A 88 -15.64 -0.49 0.19
N VAL A 89 -15.82 -1.04 1.39
CA VAL A 89 -15.46 -0.41 2.66
C VAL A 89 -14.02 0.08 2.52
N ASP A 90 -13.73 1.25 3.08
CA ASP A 90 -12.39 1.81 3.08
C ASP A 90 -11.32 0.75 3.48
N PRO A 91 -10.03 0.91 3.13
CA PRO A 91 -9.02 -0.17 3.06
C PRO A 91 -8.65 -0.87 4.39
N TRP A 92 -9.44 -0.71 5.45
CA TRP A 92 -9.33 -1.44 6.69
C TRP A 92 -10.13 -2.74 6.65
N SER A 93 -9.47 -3.84 7.02
CA SER A 93 -10.13 -5.10 7.38
C SER A 93 -11.31 -4.85 8.34
N THR A 94 -12.54 -5.13 7.90
CA THR A 94 -13.75 -5.05 8.76
C THR A 94 -13.88 -6.21 9.76
N ILE A 95 -12.83 -7.03 9.91
CA ILE A 95 -12.78 -8.19 10.80
C ILE A 95 -11.60 -8.05 11.76
N GLY A 96 -11.89 -8.06 13.07
CA GLY A 96 -10.89 -7.82 14.12
C GLY A 96 -10.68 -6.32 14.41
N SER A 97 -9.49 -5.95 14.87
CA SER A 97 -9.10 -4.61 15.35
C SER A 97 -9.25 -3.45 14.33
N GLY A 98 -9.78 -3.69 13.13
CA GLY A 98 -10.02 -2.70 12.08
C GLY A 98 -11.38 -1.98 12.16
N ASN A 99 -12.19 -2.20 13.21
CA ASN A 99 -13.31 -1.31 13.50
C ASN A 99 -12.77 0.04 14.01
N GLY A 100 -12.72 1.01 13.11
CA GLY A 100 -12.33 2.38 13.40
C GLY A 100 -10.91 2.75 12.97
N GLN A 101 -10.17 1.89 12.27
CA GLN A 101 -8.88 2.27 11.70
C GLN A 101 -9.06 3.00 10.36
N PRO A 102 -8.27 4.05 10.03
CA PRO A 102 -7.31 4.70 10.92
C PRO A 102 -8.05 5.42 12.07
N ASN A 103 -7.81 5.02 13.32
CA ASN A 103 -8.33 5.72 14.50
C ASN A 103 -7.27 6.66 15.06
N ASN A 104 -6.18 6.86 14.30
CA ASN A 104 -5.12 7.78 14.67
C ASN A 104 -4.58 7.42 16.07
N PHE A 105 -4.37 6.12 16.35
CA PHE A 105 -3.84 5.70 17.64
C PHE A 105 -2.37 6.13 17.76
N ASN A 106 -2.15 7.25 18.45
CA ASN A 106 -0.87 7.96 18.65
C ASN A 106 -0.37 8.87 17.52
N GLY A 107 -1.19 9.34 16.57
CA GLY A 107 -0.71 10.32 15.58
C GLY A 107 0.07 9.75 14.39
N ASN A 108 0.06 8.43 14.19
CA ASN A 108 1.07 7.73 13.37
C ASN A 108 0.50 6.75 12.33
N GLU A 109 -0.79 6.83 11.98
CA GLU A 109 -1.44 5.88 11.06
C GLU A 109 -1.88 6.52 9.73
N ASP A 110 -1.13 7.53 9.26
CA ASP A 110 -1.40 8.22 7.99
C ASP A 110 -0.94 7.43 6.74
N CYS A 111 -0.42 6.21 6.93
CA CYS A 111 0.29 5.43 5.91
C CYS A 111 -0.24 4.00 5.85
N VAL A 112 -0.56 3.52 4.64
CA VAL A 112 -1.13 2.18 4.47
C VAL A 112 -0.07 1.10 4.36
N GLN A 113 -0.34 0.00 5.05
CA GLN A 113 0.43 -1.24 4.98
C GLN A 113 -0.32 -2.27 4.15
N PHE A 114 0.42 -3.01 3.35
CA PHE A 114 -0.06 -4.12 2.53
C PHE A 114 0.39 -5.42 3.15
N THR A 115 -0.51 -6.37 3.32
CA THR A 115 -0.19 -7.70 3.89
C THR A 115 -0.30 -8.77 2.82
N SER A 116 0.51 -9.82 2.93
CA SER A 116 0.39 -10.98 2.04
C SER A 116 -0.92 -11.75 2.23
N GLU A 117 -1.56 -11.68 3.41
CA GLU A 117 -2.76 -12.46 3.73
C GLU A 117 -4.05 -11.81 3.24
N TYR A 118 -4.14 -10.47 3.29
CA TYR A 118 -5.37 -9.73 2.99
C TYR A 118 -5.24 -8.79 1.78
N GLY A 119 -4.01 -8.52 1.31
CA GLY A 119 -3.77 -7.56 0.23
C GLY A 119 -3.98 -6.11 0.66
N PHE A 120 -4.33 -5.29 -0.33
CA PHE A 120 -4.96 -3.98 -0.16
C PHE A 120 -6.46 -4.16 0.11
#